data_AF-A0AAW8NL04-F1
#
_entry.id   AF-A0AAW8NL04-F1
#
_cell.length_a   1.000
_cell.length_b   1.000
_cell.length_c   1.000
_cell.angle_alpha   90.00
_cell.angle_beta   90.00
_cell.angle_gamma   90.00
#
_symmetry.space_group_name_H-M   'P 1'
#
loop_
_entity.id
_entity.type
_entity.pdbx_description
1 polymer ?
#
loop_
_entity_poly.entity_id
_entity_poly.type
_entity_poly.pdbx_seq_one_letter_code
_entity_poly.pdbx_strand_id
1 'polypeptide(L)'
;MHTTTSNTKRLFTLINIAKIQLQLDEALYRNMLKHVTGKNSLRAMTLNELEQVLECFKQKGFKPTRVKTSLNSDKKRIKRNIKGKRLSPVSGKAKVALIDKIRAIWITMSHHNIIQDGSETALDSYVRRMTKSQQQVDSVAWLNPQQANRVLESLKNWHRRELLERIQSRSPNKNANLNHKTLSYNQVVDLYLNGAYGGAAHE
;
A
#
# COMPACT_ATOMS: atom_id res chain seq x y z
N MET A 1 -3.44 -37.14 -9.92
CA MET A 1 -3.55 -35.86 -9.18
C MET A 1 -3.42 -34.72 -10.19
N HIS A 2 -4.51 -34.01 -10.52
CA HIS A 2 -4.44 -32.92 -11.50
C HIS A 2 -4.19 -31.59 -10.78
N THR A 3 -2.99 -31.04 -10.95
CA THR A 3 -2.62 -29.72 -10.43
C THR A 3 -3.52 -28.66 -11.07
N THR A 4 -4.33 -27.99 -10.26
CA THR A 4 -5.28 -26.97 -10.73
C THR A 4 -4.53 -25.67 -11.08
N THR A 5 -3.98 -25.59 -12.29
CA THR A 5 -3.26 -24.42 -12.81
C THR A 5 -4.19 -23.19 -12.88
N SER A 6 -3.65 -21.98 -12.68
CA SER A 6 -4.40 -20.71 -12.74
C SER A 6 -5.34 -20.59 -13.96
N ASN A 7 -4.91 -21.10 -15.12
CA ASN A 7 -5.70 -21.09 -16.36
C ASN A 7 -6.96 -21.99 -16.28
N THR A 8 -6.85 -23.18 -15.70
CA THR A 8 -8.01 -24.08 -15.50
C THR A 8 -9.07 -23.40 -14.64
N LYS A 9 -8.69 -22.82 -13.49
CA LYS A 9 -9.62 -22.13 -12.57
C LYS A 9 -10.39 -20.99 -13.27
N ARG A 10 -9.71 -20.27 -14.17
CA ARG A 10 -10.35 -19.23 -15.00
C ARG A 10 -11.39 -19.85 -15.94
N LEU A 11 -11.06 -20.93 -16.64
CA LEU A 11 -11.98 -21.61 -17.55
C LEU A 11 -13.21 -22.17 -16.82
N PHE A 12 -13.03 -22.82 -15.65
CA PHE A 12 -14.14 -23.26 -14.80
C PHE A 12 -15.10 -22.11 -14.48
N THR A 13 -14.55 -20.97 -14.06
CA THR A 13 -15.33 -19.78 -13.73
C THR A 13 -16.12 -19.30 -14.94
N LEU A 14 -15.49 -19.18 -16.11
CA LEU A 14 -16.15 -18.71 -17.33
C LEU A 14 -17.26 -19.65 -17.79
N ILE A 15 -17.04 -20.95 -17.73
CA ILE A 15 -18.02 -21.98 -18.10
C ILE A 15 -19.23 -21.94 -17.14
N ASN A 16 -19.00 -21.76 -15.83
CA ASN A 16 -20.09 -21.62 -14.86
C ASN A 16 -20.89 -20.33 -15.07
N ILE A 17 -20.22 -19.22 -15.42
CA ILE A 17 -20.91 -17.98 -15.79
C ILE A 17 -21.72 -18.17 -17.07
N ALA A 18 -21.18 -18.86 -18.06
CA ALA A 18 -21.88 -19.17 -19.31
C ALA A 18 -23.15 -19.99 -19.06
N LYS A 19 -23.10 -21.00 -18.16
CA LYS A 19 -24.28 -21.75 -17.72
C LYS A 19 -25.40 -20.82 -17.23
N ILE A 20 -25.05 -19.85 -16.37
CA ILE A 20 -26.01 -18.88 -15.80
C ILE A 20 -26.53 -17.93 -16.87
N GLN A 21 -25.64 -17.35 -17.70
CA GLN A 21 -26.01 -16.37 -18.72
C GLN A 21 -26.89 -16.96 -19.83
N LEU A 22 -26.64 -18.21 -20.19
CA LEU A 22 -27.43 -18.93 -21.19
C LEU A 22 -28.67 -19.63 -20.59
N GLN A 23 -28.92 -19.47 -19.29
CA GLN A 23 -30.05 -20.06 -18.56
C GLN A 23 -30.19 -21.56 -18.82
N LEU A 24 -29.06 -22.28 -18.79
CA LEU A 24 -29.05 -23.71 -19.06
C LEU A 24 -29.42 -24.49 -17.79
N ASP A 25 -30.50 -25.26 -17.89
CA ASP A 25 -30.87 -26.23 -16.87
C ASP A 25 -29.78 -27.29 -16.67
N GLU A 26 -29.72 -27.88 -15.48
CA GLU A 26 -28.65 -28.78 -15.11
C GLU A 26 -28.56 -30.03 -15.99
N ALA A 27 -29.70 -30.59 -16.40
CA ALA A 27 -29.75 -31.71 -17.33
C ALA A 27 -29.22 -31.34 -18.73
N LEU A 28 -29.63 -30.17 -19.24
CA LEU A 28 -29.19 -29.67 -20.54
C LEU A 28 -27.70 -29.32 -20.54
N TYR A 29 -27.22 -28.70 -19.47
CA TYR A 29 -25.81 -28.40 -19.25
C TYR A 29 -24.95 -29.66 -19.25
N ARG A 30 -25.33 -30.70 -18.48
CA ARG A 30 -24.58 -31.97 -18.44
C ARG A 30 -24.60 -32.70 -19.79
N ASN A 31 -25.72 -32.66 -20.52
CA ASN A 31 -25.80 -33.21 -21.88
C ASN A 31 -24.89 -32.46 -22.84
N MET A 32 -24.80 -31.13 -22.75
CA MET A 32 -23.92 -30.32 -23.58
C MET A 32 -22.44 -30.63 -23.31
N LEU A 33 -22.06 -30.77 -22.04
CA LEU A 33 -20.71 -31.20 -21.67
C LEU A 33 -20.38 -32.59 -22.23
N LYS A 34 -21.31 -33.54 -22.11
CA LYS A 34 -21.13 -34.91 -22.60
C LYS A 34 -21.07 -34.97 -24.12
N HIS A 35 -21.83 -34.13 -24.82
CA HIS A 35 -21.78 -34.04 -26.28
C HIS A 35 -20.44 -33.51 -26.80
N VAL A 36 -19.88 -32.48 -26.14
CA VAL A 36 -18.63 -31.85 -26.57
C VAL A 36 -17.39 -32.65 -26.16
N THR A 37 -17.42 -33.28 -24.97
CA THR A 37 -16.21 -33.87 -24.36
C THR A 37 -16.33 -35.35 -23.97
N GLY A 38 -17.52 -35.95 -24.11
CA GLY A 38 -17.83 -37.27 -23.58
C GLY A 38 -18.03 -37.34 -22.06
N LYS A 39 -17.74 -36.25 -21.32
CA LYS A 39 -17.74 -36.19 -19.86
C LYS A 39 -18.85 -35.29 -19.34
N ASN A 40 -19.44 -35.64 -18.21
CA ASN A 40 -20.54 -34.89 -17.57
C ASN A 40 -20.08 -33.95 -16.44
N SER A 41 -18.77 -33.88 -16.17
CA SER A 41 -18.20 -33.10 -15.07
C SER A 41 -16.97 -32.34 -15.52
N LEU A 42 -16.94 -31.02 -15.26
CA LEU A 42 -15.79 -30.17 -15.56
C LEU A 42 -14.52 -30.64 -14.82
N ARG A 43 -14.65 -31.27 -13.64
CA ARG A 43 -13.51 -31.77 -12.85
C ARG A 43 -12.80 -32.97 -13.50
N ALA A 44 -13.49 -33.69 -14.38
CA ALA A 44 -12.92 -34.80 -15.13
C ALA A 44 -12.26 -34.33 -16.46
N MET A 45 -12.37 -33.04 -16.79
CA MET A 45 -11.92 -32.49 -18.07
C MET A 45 -10.46 -32.01 -18.05
N THR A 46 -9.79 -32.15 -19.18
CA THR A 46 -8.47 -31.57 -19.43
C THR A 46 -8.57 -30.09 -19.82
N LEU A 47 -7.44 -29.37 -19.84
CA LEU A 47 -7.42 -27.95 -20.25
C LEU A 47 -8.03 -27.75 -21.65
N ASN A 48 -7.64 -28.59 -22.62
CA ASN A 48 -8.11 -28.51 -24.00
C ASN A 48 -9.63 -28.76 -24.09
N GLU A 49 -10.14 -29.74 -23.33
CA GLU A 49 -11.57 -30.04 -23.27
C GLU A 49 -12.36 -28.86 -22.66
N LEU A 50 -11.81 -28.19 -21.63
CA LEU A 50 -12.43 -26.99 -21.05
C LEU A 50 -12.46 -25.80 -22.04
N GLU A 51 -11.43 -25.64 -22.88
CA GLU A 51 -11.39 -24.62 -23.92
C GLU A 51 -12.43 -24.90 -25.02
N GLN A 52 -12.58 -26.16 -25.44
CA GLN A 52 -13.60 -26.59 -26.41
C GLN A 52 -15.02 -26.33 -25.90
N VAL A 53 -15.30 -26.63 -24.63
CA VAL A 53 -16.59 -26.35 -23.99
C VAL A 53 -16.87 -24.85 -23.98
N LEU A 54 -15.87 -24.04 -23.61
CA LEU A 54 -16.01 -22.59 -23.59
C LEU A 54 -16.30 -22.04 -25.00
N GLU A 55 -15.67 -22.59 -26.03
CA GLU A 55 -15.90 -22.19 -27.42
C GLU A 55 -17.31 -22.57 -27.91
N CYS A 56 -17.80 -23.77 -27.56
CA CYS A 56 -19.17 -24.18 -27.83
C CYS A 56 -20.20 -23.21 -27.19
N PHE A 57 -19.93 -22.76 -25.96
CA PHE A 57 -20.78 -21.76 -25.32
C PHE A 57 -20.72 -20.41 -26.02
N LYS A 58 -19.55 -19.98 -26.53
CA LYS A 58 -19.47 -18.74 -27.32
C LYS A 58 -20.29 -18.80 -28.60
N GLN A 59 -20.23 -19.93 -29.31
CA GLN A 59 -21.07 -20.16 -30.49
C GLN A 59 -22.56 -20.11 -30.16
N LYS A 60 -22.95 -20.57 -28.98
CA LYS A 60 -24.34 -20.52 -28.47
C LYS A 60 -24.74 -19.16 -27.88
N GLY A 61 -23.92 -18.13 -28.05
CA GLY A 61 -24.25 -16.75 -27.66
C GLY A 61 -23.61 -16.26 -26.37
N PHE A 62 -22.76 -17.06 -25.72
CA PHE A 62 -21.96 -16.59 -24.59
C PHE A 62 -20.94 -15.56 -25.07
N LYS A 63 -21.04 -14.32 -24.58
CA LYS A 63 -20.03 -13.28 -24.83
C LYS A 63 -19.24 -13.08 -23.55
N PRO A 64 -18.04 -13.69 -23.39
CA PRO A 64 -17.23 -13.51 -22.21
C PRO A 64 -16.94 -12.03 -22.04
N THR A 65 -17.64 -11.41 -21.09
CA THR A 65 -17.42 -10.00 -20.79
C THR A 65 -16.04 -9.92 -20.19
N ARG A 66 -15.08 -9.37 -20.94
CA ARG A 66 -13.85 -8.88 -20.32
C ARG A 66 -14.32 -7.82 -19.34
N VAL A 67 -14.26 -8.12 -18.05
CA VAL A 67 -14.38 -7.10 -17.04
C VAL A 67 -13.27 -6.11 -17.36
N LYS A 68 -13.60 -4.99 -18.01
CA LYS A 68 -12.70 -3.86 -18.10
C LYS A 68 -12.37 -3.57 -16.65
N THR A 69 -11.10 -3.62 -16.28
CA THR A 69 -10.64 -3.46 -14.89
C THR A 69 -10.85 -2.03 -14.37
N SER A 70 -11.87 -1.30 -14.83
CA SER A 70 -12.25 0.03 -14.37
C SER A 70 -13.05 0.01 -13.06
N LEU A 71 -13.33 -1.16 -12.48
CA LEU A 71 -14.00 -1.27 -11.17
C LEU A 71 -13.01 -1.27 -9.98
N ASN A 72 -11.70 -1.20 -10.27
CA ASN A 72 -10.66 -1.11 -9.25
C ASN A 72 -10.29 0.33 -8.86
N SER A 73 -10.78 1.36 -9.56
CA SER A 73 -10.59 2.76 -9.14
C SER A 73 -11.40 3.06 -7.88
N ASP A 74 -12.68 2.67 -7.87
CA ASP A 74 -13.62 3.06 -6.82
C ASP A 74 -13.52 2.16 -5.59
N LYS A 75 -13.38 0.83 -5.72
CA LYS A 75 -13.12 -0.03 -4.54
C LYS A 75 -11.74 0.21 -3.92
N LYS A 76 -10.71 0.56 -4.70
CA LYS A 76 -9.39 0.95 -4.16
C LYS A 76 -9.45 2.31 -3.50
N ARG A 77 -10.28 3.25 -3.99
CA ARG A 77 -10.49 4.57 -3.38
C ARG A 77 -11.34 4.47 -2.11
N ILE A 78 -12.37 3.63 -2.11
CA ILE A 78 -13.21 3.31 -0.95
C ILE A 78 -12.38 2.57 0.11
N LYS A 79 -11.58 1.55 -0.22
CA LYS A 79 -10.64 0.91 0.74
C LYS A 79 -9.52 1.82 1.24
N ARG A 80 -9.02 2.76 0.43
CA ARG A 80 -8.10 3.83 0.88
C ARG A 80 -8.77 4.81 1.85
N ASN A 81 -10.09 4.94 1.81
CA ASN A 81 -10.86 5.90 2.59
C ASN A 81 -11.51 5.30 3.84
N ILE A 82 -11.66 3.97 3.92
CA ILE A 82 -12.32 3.28 5.06
C ILE A 82 -11.59 3.48 6.41
N LYS A 83 -10.36 4.00 6.42
CA LYS A 83 -9.67 4.46 7.66
C LYS A 83 -9.01 5.85 7.57
N GLY A 84 -9.34 6.68 6.57
CA GLY A 84 -8.83 8.06 6.42
C GLY A 84 -7.29 8.26 6.26
N LYS A 85 -6.49 7.25 6.57
CA LYS A 85 -5.03 7.30 6.65
C LYS A 85 -4.41 6.64 5.43
N ARG A 86 -3.94 7.44 4.48
CA ARG A 86 -3.19 6.96 3.31
C ARG A 86 -1.78 6.59 3.75
N LEU A 87 -1.30 5.39 3.44
CA LEU A 87 0.11 5.02 3.67
C LEU A 87 1.03 5.70 2.64
N SER A 88 2.28 5.93 3.03
CA SER A 88 3.31 6.42 2.11
C SER A 88 3.58 5.40 0.99
N PRO A 89 3.84 5.87 -0.25
CA PRO A 89 4.21 4.99 -1.34
C PRO A 89 5.60 4.37 -1.12
N VAL A 90 5.90 3.29 -1.85
CA VAL A 90 7.21 2.63 -1.82
C VAL A 90 8.32 3.62 -2.19
N SER A 91 9.42 3.60 -1.42
CA SER A 91 10.60 4.44 -1.62
C SER A 91 11.29 4.18 -2.97
N GLY A 92 12.07 5.15 -3.45
CA GLY A 92 12.85 5.06 -4.69
C GLY A 92 12.07 5.46 -5.95
N LYS A 93 10.82 5.89 -5.81
CA LYS A 93 9.96 6.35 -6.91
C LYS A 93 9.62 7.84 -6.82
N ALA A 94 10.17 8.57 -5.85
CA ALA A 94 9.90 9.98 -5.71
C ALA A 94 10.55 10.81 -6.82
N LYS A 95 9.85 11.86 -7.27
CA LYS A 95 10.37 12.85 -8.23
C LYS A 95 11.64 13.53 -7.73
N VAL A 96 11.73 13.75 -6.42
CA VAL A 96 12.87 14.37 -5.74
C VAL A 96 13.31 13.43 -4.63
N ALA A 97 14.58 13.04 -4.58
CA ALA A 97 15.11 12.10 -3.57
C ALA A 97 14.88 12.57 -2.12
N LEU A 98 14.81 13.90 -1.91
CA LEU A 98 14.48 14.49 -0.61
C LEU A 98 13.09 14.11 -0.10
N ILE A 99 12.13 13.83 -0.99
CA ILE A 99 10.75 13.45 -0.60
C ILE A 99 10.76 12.09 0.12
N ASP A 100 11.57 11.13 -0.32
CA ASP A 100 11.66 9.84 0.37
C ASP A 100 12.31 9.99 1.75
N LYS A 101 13.27 10.92 1.90
CA LYS A 101 13.82 11.28 3.22
C LYS A 101 12.77 11.92 4.13
N ILE A 102 11.95 12.83 3.60
CA ILE A 102 10.85 13.47 4.34
C ILE A 102 9.89 12.40 4.88
N ARG A 103 9.46 11.47 4.01
CA ARG A 103 8.56 10.37 4.40
C ARG A 103 9.20 9.48 5.47
N ALA A 104 10.46 9.11 5.29
CA ALA A 104 11.18 8.29 6.27
C ALA A 104 11.21 8.96 7.65
N ILE A 105 11.56 10.26 7.71
CA ILE A 105 11.57 11.00 8.99
C ILE A 105 10.17 11.08 9.60
N TRP A 106 9.12 11.35 8.80
CA TRP A 106 7.75 11.40 9.30
C TRP A 106 7.30 10.09 9.94
N ILE A 107 7.55 8.97 9.26
CA ILE A 107 7.24 7.62 9.77
C ILE A 107 8.06 7.34 11.04
N THR A 108 9.36 7.65 11.05
CA THR A 108 10.21 7.48 12.23
C THR A 108 9.72 8.31 13.43
N MET A 109 9.30 9.56 13.22
CA MET A 109 8.72 10.39 14.27
C MET A 109 7.43 9.79 14.85
N SER A 110 6.64 9.11 14.03
CA SER A 110 5.45 8.38 14.50
C SER A 110 5.83 7.16 15.35
N HIS A 111 6.86 6.41 14.95
CA HIS A 111 7.36 5.27 15.75
C HIS A 111 7.99 5.74 17.08
N HIS A 112 8.58 6.93 17.11
CA HIS A 112 9.08 7.55 18.34
C HIS A 112 7.96 8.17 19.20
N ASN A 113 6.68 8.03 18.82
CA ASN A 113 5.52 8.62 19.48
C ASN A 113 5.62 10.16 19.66
N ILE A 114 6.29 10.84 18.72
CA ILE A 114 6.32 12.31 18.66
C ILE A 114 5.06 12.83 17.99
N ILE A 115 4.60 12.12 16.96
CA ILE A 115 3.36 12.40 16.25
C ILE A 115 2.41 11.20 16.38
N GLN A 116 1.11 11.48 16.48
CA GLN A 116 0.08 10.45 16.61
C GLN A 116 -0.31 9.81 15.26
N ASP A 117 -0.09 10.52 14.14
CA ASP A 117 -0.50 10.08 12.82
C ASP A 117 0.65 10.12 11.80
N GLY A 118 1.29 8.95 11.61
CA GLY A 118 2.33 8.74 10.61
C GLY A 118 1.84 8.58 9.16
N SER A 119 0.55 8.83 8.87
CA SER A 119 0.01 8.67 7.50
C SER A 119 0.49 9.76 6.53
N GLU A 120 0.51 9.42 5.24
CA GLU A 120 0.80 10.34 4.13
C GLU A 120 -0.25 11.47 4.08
N THR A 121 -1.50 11.22 4.49
CA THR A 121 -2.54 12.28 4.60
C THR A 121 -2.15 13.33 5.65
N ALA A 122 -1.63 12.89 6.80
CA ALA A 122 -1.16 13.81 7.84
C ALA A 122 0.10 14.56 7.38
N LEU A 123 1.00 13.88 6.67
CA LEU A 123 2.17 14.49 6.05
C LEU A 123 1.80 15.56 5.01
N ASP A 124 0.83 15.28 4.13
CA ASP A 124 0.30 16.26 3.17
C ASP A 124 -0.24 17.51 3.89
N SER A 125 -0.95 17.33 5.00
CA SER A 125 -1.46 18.44 5.81
C SER A 125 -0.33 19.28 6.43
N TYR A 126 0.73 18.64 6.90
CA TYR A 126 1.93 19.32 7.38
C TYR A 126 2.63 20.11 6.25
N VAL A 127 2.81 19.48 5.08
CA VAL A 127 3.43 20.11 3.90
C VAL A 127 2.63 21.32 3.43
N ARG A 128 1.30 21.20 3.36
CA ARG A 128 0.40 22.30 3.04
C ARG A 128 0.66 23.49 3.96
N ARG A 129 0.77 23.26 5.28
CA ARG A 129 1.06 24.31 6.27
C ARG A 129 2.44 24.95 6.06
N MET A 130 3.45 24.14 5.78
CA MET A 130 4.84 24.61 5.61
C MET A 130 5.09 25.41 4.34
N THR A 131 4.28 25.20 3.30
CA THR A 131 4.44 25.83 1.97
C THR A 131 3.53 27.03 1.73
N LYS A 132 2.63 27.38 2.68
CA LYS A 132 1.67 28.48 2.55
C LYS A 132 2.30 29.84 2.18
N SER A 133 3.49 30.14 2.67
CA SER A 133 4.13 31.46 2.50
C SER A 133 4.80 31.67 1.13
N GLN A 134 4.89 30.63 0.31
CA GLN A 134 5.47 30.72 -1.04
C GLN A 134 4.41 30.33 -2.06
N GLN A 135 4.37 29.05 -2.40
CA GLN A 135 3.36 28.45 -3.26
C GLN A 135 2.84 27.23 -2.52
N GLN A 136 1.58 27.28 -2.08
CA GLN A 136 0.97 26.20 -1.32
C GLN A 136 0.97 24.92 -2.15
N VAL A 137 1.51 23.85 -1.55
CA VAL A 137 1.51 22.51 -2.14
C VAL A 137 0.68 21.60 -1.27
N ASP A 138 -0.34 20.98 -1.85
CA ASP A 138 -1.28 20.13 -1.13
C ASP A 138 -0.77 18.71 -0.87
N SER A 139 0.27 18.28 -1.59
CA SER A 139 0.79 16.92 -1.52
C SER A 139 2.31 16.89 -1.46
N VAL A 140 2.87 16.09 -0.55
CA VAL A 140 4.33 15.91 -0.43
C VAL A 140 4.97 15.43 -1.73
N ALA A 141 4.22 14.68 -2.56
CA ALA A 141 4.69 14.17 -3.84
C ALA A 141 4.94 15.27 -4.88
N TRP A 142 4.40 16.47 -4.69
CA TRP A 142 4.47 17.57 -5.65
C TRP A 142 5.50 18.64 -5.26
N LEU A 143 6.24 18.43 -4.18
CA LEU A 143 7.28 19.36 -3.75
C LEU A 143 8.38 19.49 -4.82
N ASN A 144 8.75 20.74 -5.10
CA ASN A 144 9.97 21.03 -5.84
C ASN A 144 11.21 20.86 -4.94
N PRO A 145 12.44 20.82 -5.49
CA PRO A 145 13.65 20.61 -4.69
C PRO A 145 13.87 21.65 -3.57
N GLN A 146 13.60 22.94 -3.82
CA GLN A 146 13.76 23.99 -2.81
C GLN A 146 12.77 23.83 -1.65
N GLN A 147 11.50 23.58 -1.97
CA GLN A 147 10.44 23.34 -0.99
C GLN A 147 10.70 22.05 -0.20
N ALA A 148 11.13 20.98 -0.88
CA ALA A 148 11.48 19.72 -0.23
C ALA A 148 12.64 19.90 0.76
N ASN A 149 13.67 20.66 0.39
CA ASN A 149 14.78 20.95 1.30
C ASN A 149 14.30 21.71 2.56
N ARG A 150 13.47 22.74 2.38
CA ARG A 150 12.91 23.51 3.50
C ARG A 150 12.05 22.65 4.43
N VAL A 151 11.17 21.82 3.87
CA VAL A 151 10.31 20.90 4.63
C VAL A 151 11.16 19.88 5.38
N LEU A 152 12.18 19.31 4.73
CA LEU A 152 13.09 18.33 5.31
C LEU A 152 13.85 18.92 6.51
N GLU A 153 14.45 20.11 6.37
CA GLU A 153 15.17 20.75 7.46
C GLU A 153 14.23 21.15 8.61
N SER A 154 13.01 21.59 8.31
CA SER A 154 12.00 21.85 9.35
C SER A 154 11.65 20.59 10.13
N LEU A 155 11.51 19.43 9.49
CA LEU A 155 11.23 18.16 10.16
C LEU A 155 12.42 17.70 11.00
N LYS A 156 13.65 17.79 10.45
CA LYS A 156 14.86 17.44 11.19
C LYS A 156 15.00 18.29 12.46
N ASN A 157 14.74 19.59 12.38
CA ASN A 157 14.83 20.48 13.53
C ASN A 157 13.76 20.16 14.59
N TRP A 158 12.52 19.89 14.17
CA TRP A 158 11.47 19.50 15.10
C TRP A 158 11.80 18.16 15.78
N HIS A 159 12.12 17.13 15.00
CA HIS A 159 12.49 15.81 15.52
C HIS A 159 13.68 15.91 16.47
N ARG A 160 14.74 16.64 16.09
CA ARG A 160 15.92 16.84 16.91
C ARG A 160 15.57 17.44 18.28
N ARG A 161 14.75 18.50 18.32
CA ARG A 161 14.31 19.14 19.57
C ARG A 161 13.59 18.15 20.50
N GLU A 162 12.66 17.39 19.95
CA GLU A 162 11.87 16.38 20.66
C GLU A 162 12.73 15.23 21.22
N LEU A 163 13.77 14.82 20.49
CA LEU A 163 14.71 13.80 20.96
C LEU A 163 15.62 14.33 22.07
N LEU A 164 16.13 15.56 21.94
CA LEU A 164 17.00 16.17 22.94
C LEU A 164 16.27 16.33 24.28
N GLU A 165 15.01 16.76 24.25
CA GLU A 165 14.17 16.88 25.44
C GLU A 165 13.96 15.52 26.12
N ARG A 166 13.71 14.46 25.33
CA ARG A 166 13.58 13.09 25.85
C ARG A 166 14.89 12.55 26.42
N ILE A 167 16.04 12.83 25.78
CA ILE A 167 17.36 12.44 26.28
C ILE A 167 17.64 13.15 27.61
N GLN A 168 17.40 14.45 27.69
CA GLN A 168 17.62 15.24 28.90
C GLN A 168 16.73 14.77 30.05
N SER A 169 15.46 14.44 29.76
CA SER A 169 14.52 13.92 30.77
C SER A 169 14.94 12.57 31.36
N ARG A 170 15.68 11.76 30.60
CA ARG A 170 16.25 10.47 31.06
C ARG A 170 17.58 10.63 31.78
N SER A 171 18.29 11.75 31.59
CA SER A 171 19.60 11.97 32.20
C SER A 171 19.47 12.12 33.73
N PRO A 172 20.21 11.33 34.53
CA PRO A 172 20.21 11.47 35.98
C PRO A 172 20.77 12.83 36.44
N ASN A 173 21.55 13.50 35.60
CA ASN A 173 22.05 14.85 35.85
C ASN A 173 21.27 15.88 35.01
N LYS A 174 20.32 16.58 35.64
CA LYS A 174 19.48 17.62 35.01
C LYS A 174 20.28 18.83 34.47
N ASN A 175 21.52 19.00 34.93
CA ASN A 175 22.42 20.09 34.53
C ASN A 175 23.33 19.73 33.36
N ALA A 176 23.25 18.51 32.81
CA ALA A 176 23.89 18.18 31.54
C ALA A 176 23.16 18.90 30.41
N ASN A 177 23.45 20.19 30.26
CA ASN A 177 22.97 21.04 29.18
C ASN A 177 23.64 20.56 27.89
N LEU A 178 23.09 19.49 27.29
CA LEU A 178 23.52 18.96 26.01
C LEU A 178 23.46 20.12 25.03
N ASN A 179 24.62 20.69 24.66
CA ASN A 179 24.63 21.91 23.87
C ASN A 179 23.99 21.63 22.50
N HIS A 180 22.72 21.99 22.37
CA HIS A 180 21.89 21.65 21.23
C HIS A 180 22.39 22.27 19.92
N LYS A 181 23.41 23.14 19.95
CA LYS A 181 24.04 23.74 18.77
C LYS A 181 25.20 22.92 18.18
N THR A 182 25.80 21.98 18.93
CA THR A 182 27.03 21.31 18.47
C THR A 182 26.82 19.96 17.82
N LEU A 183 25.79 19.21 18.24
CA LEU A 183 25.54 17.87 17.71
C LEU A 183 24.94 17.94 16.28
N SER A 184 25.19 16.98 15.41
CA SER A 184 24.48 16.85 14.13
C SER A 184 23.13 16.16 14.32
N TYR A 185 22.22 16.25 13.35
CA TYR A 185 20.92 15.56 13.42
C TYR A 185 21.11 14.04 13.64
N ASN A 186 22.02 13.43 12.87
CA ASN A 186 22.31 12.00 12.98
C ASN A 186 22.86 11.65 14.37
N GLN A 187 23.80 12.45 14.90
CA GLN A 187 24.35 12.23 16.25
C GLN A 187 23.25 12.24 17.33
N VAL A 188 22.27 13.15 17.24
CA VAL A 188 21.16 13.19 18.20
C VAL A 188 20.27 11.95 18.08
N VAL A 189 19.98 11.52 16.86
CA VAL A 189 19.20 10.30 16.61
C VAL A 189 19.94 9.07 17.15
N ASP A 190 21.23 8.94 16.86
CA ASP A 190 22.08 7.84 17.33
C ASP A 190 22.13 7.79 18.86
N LEU A 191 22.33 8.94 19.52
CA LEU A 191 22.30 9.04 20.99
C LEU A 191 20.95 8.59 21.56
N TYR A 192 19.84 9.02 20.94
CA TYR A 192 18.50 8.63 21.38
C TYR A 192 18.25 7.12 21.21
N LEU A 193 18.65 6.55 20.07
CA LEU A 193 18.47 5.12 19.78
C LEU A 193 19.35 4.26 20.69
N ASN A 194 20.63 4.60 20.85
CA ASN A 194 21.55 3.86 21.71
C ASN A 194 21.11 3.90 23.18
N GLY A 195 20.57 5.03 23.64
CA GLY A 195 20.01 5.16 24.98
C GLY A 195 18.61 4.56 25.19
N ALA A 196 17.87 4.24 24.11
CA ALA A 196 16.54 3.62 24.18
C ALA A 196 16.57 2.10 24.01
N TYR A 197 17.51 1.57 23.21
CA TYR A 197 17.65 0.13 22.92
C TYR A 197 18.71 -0.57 23.78
N GLY A 198 19.50 0.18 24.57
CA GLY A 198 20.53 -0.38 25.47
C GLY A 198 20.06 -0.76 26.87
N GLY A 199 18.76 -0.69 27.19
CA GLY A 199 18.30 -0.85 28.59
C GLY A 199 16.81 -1.12 28.80
N ALA A 200 16.09 -1.63 27.80
CA ALA A 200 14.73 -2.13 27.99
C ALA A 200 14.70 -3.60 27.58
N ALA A 201 15.01 -4.47 28.55
CA ALA A 201 14.46 -5.81 28.56
C ALA A 201 12.94 -5.65 28.51
N HIS A 202 12.32 -6.23 27.47
CA HIS A 202 10.91 -6.53 27.49
C HIS A 202 10.71 -7.58 28.60
N GLU A 203 10.17 -7.16 29.74
CA GLU A 203 9.37 -8.02 30.62
C GLU A 203 7.89 -7.88 30.24
#